data_AF-A0A4Q2YDR3-F1
#
_entry.id   AF-A0A4Q2YDR3-F1
#
_cell.length_a   1.000
_cell.length_b   1.000
_cell.length_c   1.000
_cell.angle_alpha   90.00
_cell.angle_beta   90.00
_cell.angle_gamma   90.00
#
_symmetry.space_group_name_H-M   'P 1'
#
loop_
_entity.id
_entity.type
_entity.pdbx_description
1 polymer ?
#
loop_
_entity_poly.entity_id
_entity_poly.type
_entity_poly.pdbx_seq_one_letter_code
_entity_poly.pdbx_strand_id
1 'polypeptide(L)'
;MSDFDQLDPLVQHHVVNTLGWRELRPLQEQSIAPIQAGDHCLLLAATAAGKTEAAMFPVLSRICSENWTGLSVIYVCPLKALL
;
A
#
# COMPACT_ATOMS: atom_id res chain seq x y z
N MET A 1 17.32 -2.33 -7.48
CA MET A 1 15.92 -2.20 -7.93
C MET A 1 15.12 -1.90 -6.68
N SER A 2 14.29 -0.87 -6.72
CA SER A 2 13.47 -0.52 -5.55
C SER A 2 12.29 -1.50 -5.50
N ASP A 3 11.81 -1.86 -4.32
CA ASP A 3 10.55 -2.59 -4.21
C ASP A 3 9.38 -1.75 -4.74
N PHE A 4 9.52 -0.42 -4.76
CA PHE A 4 8.61 0.50 -5.45
C PHE A 4 8.31 0.12 -6.91
N ASP A 5 9.30 -0.42 -7.63
CA ASP A 5 9.15 -0.82 -9.04
C ASP A 5 8.19 -2.01 -9.21
N GLN A 6 7.87 -2.73 -8.11
CA GLN A 6 6.93 -3.85 -8.11
C GLN A 6 5.47 -3.38 -8.03
N LEU A 7 5.21 -2.13 -7.64
CA LEU A 7 3.85 -1.58 -7.58
C LEU A 7 3.28 -1.39 -8.99
N ASP A 8 1.96 -1.45 -9.11
CA ASP A 8 1.25 -1.17 -10.37
C ASP A 8 1.58 0.25 -10.88
N PRO A 9 1.78 0.46 -12.20
CA PRO A 9 2.13 1.77 -12.76
C PRO A 9 1.15 2.89 -12.38
N LEU A 10 -0.14 2.58 -12.20
CA LEU A 10 -1.12 3.56 -11.75
C LEU A 10 -0.84 4.03 -10.32
N VAL A 11 -0.50 3.10 -9.43
CA VAL A 11 -0.13 3.41 -8.04
C VAL A 11 1.16 4.23 -8.02
N GLN A 12 2.19 3.80 -8.77
CA GLN A 12 3.45 4.54 -8.88
C GLN A 12 3.23 5.99 -9.35
N HIS A 13 2.41 6.16 -10.40
CA HIS A 13 2.06 7.48 -10.92
C HIS A 13 1.43 8.39 -9.87
N HIS A 14 0.50 7.88 -9.06
CA HIS A 14 -0.16 8.68 -8.02
C HIS A 14 0.75 8.97 -6.82
N VAL A 15 1.64 8.05 -6.44
CA VAL A 15 2.65 8.31 -5.40
C VAL A 15 3.55 9.49 -5.80
N VAL A 16 4.03 9.49 -7.04
CA VAL A 16 4.96 10.52 -7.53
C VAL A 16 4.22 11.83 -7.85
N ASN A 17 3.16 11.77 -8.65
CA ASN A 17 2.56 12.97 -9.26
C ASN A 17 1.40 13.55 -8.44
N THR A 18 0.72 12.76 -7.62
CA THR A 18 -0.40 13.25 -6.80
C THR A 18 0.04 13.51 -5.37
N LEU A 19 0.75 12.57 -4.74
CA LEU A 19 1.25 12.76 -3.37
C LEU A 19 2.57 13.55 -3.34
N GLY A 20 3.30 13.60 -4.46
CA GLY A 20 4.58 14.32 -4.54
C GLY A 20 5.72 13.61 -3.82
N TRP A 21 5.59 12.32 -3.53
CA TRP A 21 6.58 11.57 -2.77
C TRP A 21 7.73 11.13 -3.68
N ARG A 22 8.96 11.47 -3.28
CA ARG A 22 10.18 11.10 -4.02
C ARG A 22 10.69 9.71 -3.67
N GLU A 23 10.35 9.25 -2.47
CA GLU A 23 10.73 7.95 -1.92
C GLU A 23 9.65 7.48 -0.96
N LEU A 24 9.54 6.17 -0.78
CA LEU A 24 8.70 5.57 0.25
C LEU A 24 9.47 5.47 1.56
N ARG A 25 8.74 5.50 2.68
CA ARG A 25 9.31 5.24 4.00
C ARG A 25 9.72 3.76 4.10
N PRO A 26 10.69 3.40 4.97
CA PRO A 26 11.18 2.03 5.07
C PRO A 26 10.09 0.96 5.27
N LEU A 27 9.10 1.20 6.12
CA LEU A 27 8.00 0.25 6.33
C LEU A 27 7.11 0.11 5.07
N GLN A 28 6.90 1.20 4.33
CA GLN A 28 6.09 1.20 3.11
C GLN A 28 6.77 0.41 2.00
N GLU A 29 8.10 0.51 1.89
CA GLU A 29 8.90 -0.26 0.92
C GLU A 29 8.90 -1.75 1.31
N GLN A 30 9.21 -2.06 2.58
CA GLN A 30 9.32 -3.44 3.09
C GLN A 30 8.00 -4.22 3.05
N SER A 31 6.86 -3.53 3.05
CA SER A 31 5.55 -4.17 2.99
C SER A 31 5.12 -4.57 1.58
N ILE A 32 5.78 -4.08 0.53
CA ILE A 32 5.35 -4.29 -0.87
C ILE A 32 5.40 -5.77 -1.22
N ALA A 33 6.59 -6.37 -1.16
CA ALA A 33 6.82 -7.75 -1.55
C ALA A 33 5.93 -8.76 -0.79
N PRO A 34 5.86 -8.77 0.56
CA PRO A 34 5.06 -9.77 1.28
C PRO A 34 3.55 -9.62 1.03
N ILE A 35 3.03 -8.38 0.93
CA ILE A 35 1.60 -8.17 0.65
C ILE A 35 1.26 -8.56 -0.79
N GLN A 36 2.14 -8.28 -1.76
CA GLN A 36 1.98 -8.73 -3.14
C GLN A 36 2.04 -10.25 -3.27
N ALA A 37 2.90 -10.93 -2.50
CA ALA A 37 2.94 -12.38 -2.41
C ALA A 37 1.66 -13.00 -1.81
N GLY A 38 0.83 -12.19 -1.15
CA GLY A 38 -0.41 -12.62 -0.50
C GLY A 38 -0.24 -13.10 0.92
N ASP A 39 0.87 -12.76 1.56
CA ASP A 39 1.13 -13.09 2.95
C ASP A 39 0.27 -12.26 3.91
N HIS A 40 -0.11 -12.87 5.04
CA HIS A 40 -0.73 -12.15 6.14
C HIS A 40 0.34 -11.36 6.91
N CYS A 41 0.24 -10.03 6.89
CA CYS A 41 1.27 -9.14 7.41
C CYS A 41 0.83 -8.40 8.68
N LEU A 42 1.71 -8.34 9.68
CA LEU A 42 1.60 -7.42 10.82
C LEU A 42 2.61 -6.28 10.67
N LEU A 43 2.13 -5.10 10.26
CA LEU A 43 2.99 -3.94 10.03
C LEU A 43 3.19 -3.13 11.32
N LEU A 44 4.41 -3.13 11.85
CA LEU A 44 4.76 -2.45 13.10
C LEU A 44 5.57 -1.17 12.83
N ALA A 45 5.02 -0.01 13.20
CA ALA A 45 5.74 1.25 13.23
C ALA A 45 5.07 2.27 14.16
N ALA A 46 5.80 3.33 14.49
CA ALA A 46 5.29 4.48 15.22
C ALA A 46 4.09 5.15 14.53
N THR A 47 3.34 5.96 15.26
CA THR A 47 2.29 6.81 14.66
C THR A 47 2.88 7.74 13.59
N ALA A 48 2.08 8.11 12.60
CA ALA A 48 2.51 8.92 11.45
C ALA A 48 3.68 8.34 10.60
N ALA A 49 4.06 7.08 10.80
CA ALA A 49 5.09 6.42 9.99
C ALA A 49 4.61 5.95 8.61
N GLY A 50 3.36 6.24 8.22
CA GLY A 50 2.79 5.84 6.93
C GLY A 50 2.30 4.40 6.87
N LYS A 51 1.80 3.85 8.00
CA LYS A 51 1.29 2.46 8.09
C LYS A 51 0.10 2.21 7.16
N THR A 52 -0.76 3.21 6.97
CA THR A 52 -1.94 3.10 6.10
C THR A 52 -1.49 2.85 4.67
N GLU A 53 -0.59 3.67 4.15
CA GLU A 53 -0.07 3.54 2.80
C GLU A 53 0.81 2.29 2.63
N ALA A 54 1.55 1.89 3.67
CA ALA A 54 2.30 0.64 3.68
C ALA A 54 1.39 -0.58 3.44
N ALA A 55 0.19 -0.57 4.01
CA ALA A 55 -0.80 -1.61 3.74
C ALA A 55 -1.51 -1.40 2.39
N MET A 56 -1.89 -0.16 2.06
CA MET A 56 -2.80 0.11 0.94
C MET A 56 -2.14 0.07 -0.43
N PHE A 57 -0.93 0.60 -0.62
CA PHE A 57 -0.29 0.63 -1.94
C PHE A 57 -0.12 -0.75 -2.58
N PRO A 58 0.44 -1.77 -1.89
CA PRO A 58 0.51 -3.11 -2.47
C PRO A 58 -0.86 -3.76 -2.67
N VAL A 59 -1.86 -3.50 -1.81
CA VAL A 59 -3.22 -4.02 -2.02
C VAL A 59 -3.88 -3.40 -3.25
N LEU A 60 -3.77 -2.08 -3.43
CA LEU A 60 -4.26 -1.38 -4.63
C LEU A 60 -3.56 -1.89 -5.89
N SER A 61 -2.25 -2.13 -5.80
CA SER A 61 -1.48 -2.72 -6.89
C SER A 61 -2.01 -4.09 -7.31
N ARG A 62 -2.43 -4.93 -6.35
CA ARG A 62 -3.04 -6.23 -6.65
C ARG A 62 -4.43 -6.08 -7.27
N ILE A 63 -5.26 -5.16 -6.75
CA ILE A 63 -6.57 -4.86 -7.35
C ILE A 63 -6.42 -4.50 -8.84
N CYS A 64 -5.47 -3.62 -9.17
CA CYS A 64 -5.21 -3.18 -10.54
C CYS A 64 -4.66 -4.32 -11.41
N SER A 65 -3.60 -5.00 -10.96
CA SER A 65 -2.92 -6.02 -11.77
C SER A 65 -3.73 -7.31 -11.95
N GLU A 66 -4.49 -7.72 -10.94
CA GLU A 66 -5.31 -8.94 -10.95
C GLU A 66 -6.76 -8.68 -11.40
N ASN A 67 -7.13 -7.44 -11.73
CA ASN A 67 -8.47 -7.03 -12.17
C ASN A 67 -9.59 -7.48 -11.20
N TRP A 68 -9.39 -7.27 -9.90
CA TRP A 68 -10.41 -7.63 -8.91
C TRP A 68 -11.71 -6.83 -9.14
N THR A 69 -12.87 -7.47 -8.98
CA THR A 69 -14.18 -6.86 -9.21
C THR A 69 -15.14 -7.10 -8.06
N GLY A 70 -16.13 -6.21 -7.89
CA GLY A 70 -17.05 -6.25 -6.76
C GLY A 70 -16.37 -5.88 -5.43
N LEU A 71 -16.99 -6.26 -4.31
CA LEU A 71 -16.43 -6.01 -2.97
C LEU A 71 -15.20 -6.91 -2.74
N SER A 72 -14.01 -6.36 -2.97
CA SER A 72 -12.74 -7.11 -2.94
C SER A 72 -11.83 -6.77 -1.76
N VAL A 73 -12.03 -5.60 -1.13
CA VAL A 73 -11.22 -5.13 0.02
C VAL A 73 -12.13 -4.55 1.09
N ILE A 74 -11.85 -4.91 2.34
CA ILE A 74 -12.55 -4.38 3.52
C ILE A 74 -11.49 -3.74 4.44
N TYR A 75 -11.60 -2.42 4.62
CA TYR A 75 -10.80 -1.68 5.59
C TYR A 75 -11.58 -1.54 6.89
N VAL A 76 -11.01 -2.02 7.99
CA VAL A 76 -11.63 -1.98 9.32
C VAL A 76 -10.78 -1.12 10.23
N CYS A 77 -11.37 -0.05 10.77
CA CYS A 77 -10.73 0.81 11.76
C CYS A 77 -11.61 0.92 13.02
N PRO A 78 -11.02 1.02 14.22
CA PRO A 78 -11.76 1.01 15.48
C PRO A 78 -12.55 2.30 15.76
N LEU A 79 -12.18 3.41 15.10
CA LEU A 79 -12.79 4.73 15.31
C LEU A 79 -13.25 5.33 13.99
N LYS A 80 -14.43 5.96 13.99
CA LYS A 80 -14.97 6.65 12.81
C LYS A 80 -14.11 7.83 12.35
N ALA A 81 -13.40 8.49 13.28
CA ALA A 81 -12.53 9.63 12.96
C ALA A 81 -11.25 9.23 12.19
N LEU A 82 -11.05 7.93 11.92
CA LEU A 82 -9.95 7.39 11.13
C LEU A 82 -10.38 6.98 9.71
N LEU A 83 -11.64 7.28 9.34
CA LEU A 83 -12.19 7.23 7.99
C LEU A 83 -12.20 8.64 7.41
#